data_AF-A0A9E6BSF3-F1
#
_entry.id   AF-A0A9E6BSF3-F1
#
_cell.length_a   1.000
_cell.length_b   1.000
_cell.length_c   1.000
_cell.angle_alpha   90.00
_cell.angle_beta   90.00
_cell.angle_gamma   90.00
#
_symmetry.space_group_name_H-M   'P 1'
#
loop_
_entity.id
_entity.type
_entity.pdbx_description
1 polymer ?
#
loop_
_entity_poly.entity_id
_entity_poly.type
_entity_poly.pdbx_seq_one_letter_code
_entity_poly.pdbx_strand_id
1 'polypeptide(L)'
;MNDSEVAKRLVEVLVGAKMLPTGLREELLPSVSCGIDLFPVIRDAWATGRERLTVAERRQAKRVVSWIDAQRRHSARLTFGLVGGRTAMVRAWLGPRLAFWPQGVPTGRRVGLISSRLGRALDEKPEWFRAVRAACGRLQAERDVLVTAVGTTTCPVLERCAVHFGLRLLRVRIAERGDVSQWVRQLLRTKFQPPRRDVYELLLSPPLFPHASEKRLPGDTDSTPPRDRAVVAMSDELMAIHLRRGGNLERLLRARLADPSQREISVLLAVGPNLVPDEVVEELEGAGAVRWEPPEQMGHDPRKTASLSTSVSPSVPVAATAATARSKASLVPIPPAADWDFLTHCTRRHDGPWPDQTEEEYWDELLFGLPSADRSALAVLMRIVQQRRLCGSAAAIRGGYRVVSFTAVPLRQVSRLRTFRAHRGRWDFEPYGLCIRCEWLQQQGARPVIYGDDESWERLSEAERPFFQQRLSTSAASGRTIDWSVEREWRVLGDLDLGSLGPEEAFLFVATESEAHQLAAVSPWPIAIMNRS
;
A
#
# COMPACT_ATOMS: atom_id res chain seq x y z
N MET A 1 30.22 0.39 -20.60
CA MET A 1 30.03 -0.97 -21.14
C MET A 1 29.88 -0.83 -22.64
N ASN A 2 30.62 -1.61 -23.43
CA ASN A 2 30.46 -1.58 -24.89
C ASN A 2 29.21 -2.41 -25.29
N ASP A 3 28.60 -2.12 -26.43
CA ASP A 3 27.37 -2.81 -26.84
C ASP A 3 27.62 -4.31 -27.19
N SER A 4 28.87 -4.69 -27.47
CA SER A 4 29.27 -6.08 -27.70
C SER A 4 29.15 -6.94 -26.44
N GLU A 5 29.60 -6.45 -25.29
CA GLU A 5 29.52 -7.15 -24.00
C GLU A 5 28.06 -7.33 -23.57
N VAL A 6 27.25 -6.30 -23.80
CA VAL A 6 25.80 -6.36 -23.58
C VAL A 6 25.13 -7.40 -24.46
N ALA A 7 25.47 -7.44 -25.76
CA ALA A 7 24.93 -8.43 -26.69
C ALA A 7 25.31 -9.86 -26.27
N LYS A 8 26.57 -10.09 -25.93
CA LYS A 8 27.05 -11.37 -25.39
C LYS A 8 26.24 -11.82 -24.18
N ARG A 9 26.13 -10.95 -23.17
CA ARG A 9 25.41 -11.27 -21.94
C ARG A 9 23.94 -11.55 -22.19
N LEU A 10 23.33 -10.81 -23.13
CA LEU A 10 21.95 -11.03 -23.54
C LEU A 10 21.76 -12.42 -24.19
N VAL A 11 22.67 -12.85 -25.08
CA VAL A 11 22.66 -14.20 -25.64
C VAL A 11 22.75 -15.25 -24.53
N GLU A 12 23.73 -15.11 -23.62
CA GLU A 12 23.93 -16.04 -22.51
C GLU A 12 22.65 -16.21 -21.67
N VAL A 13 22.01 -15.10 -21.31
CA VAL A 13 20.76 -15.09 -20.54
C VAL A 13 19.63 -15.77 -21.29
N LEU A 14 19.46 -15.48 -22.58
CA LEU A 14 18.39 -16.06 -23.38
C LEU A 14 18.63 -17.56 -23.67
N VAL A 15 19.87 -17.99 -23.89
CA VAL A 15 20.25 -19.41 -24.00
C VAL A 15 20.01 -20.12 -22.66
N GLY A 16 20.47 -19.55 -21.55
CA GLY A 16 20.23 -20.08 -20.20
C GLY A 16 18.75 -20.17 -19.83
N ALA A 17 17.93 -19.26 -20.34
CA ALA A 17 16.47 -19.29 -20.20
C ALA A 17 15.77 -20.27 -21.15
N LYS A 18 16.51 -20.91 -22.06
CA LYS A 18 16.02 -21.76 -23.16
C LYS A 18 15.11 -20.99 -24.14
N MET A 19 15.34 -19.69 -24.28
CA MET A 19 14.71 -18.83 -25.29
C MET A 19 15.45 -18.88 -26.63
N LEU A 20 16.74 -19.21 -26.64
CA LEU A 20 17.56 -19.38 -27.84
C LEU A 20 18.17 -20.80 -27.88
N PRO A 21 18.55 -21.32 -29.07
CA PRO A 21 19.22 -22.61 -29.20
C PRO A 21 20.61 -22.61 -28.57
N THR A 22 21.07 -23.77 -28.14
CA THR A 22 22.43 -23.95 -27.62
C THR A 22 23.44 -23.74 -28.76
N GLY A 23 24.49 -22.95 -28.52
CA GLY A 23 25.54 -22.72 -29.53
C GLY A 23 25.23 -21.64 -30.57
N LEU A 24 24.19 -20.83 -30.37
CA LEU A 24 23.97 -19.62 -31.16
C LEU A 24 25.17 -18.66 -30.99
N ARG A 25 25.77 -18.22 -32.10
CA ARG A 25 26.84 -17.20 -32.08
C ARG A 25 26.25 -15.81 -31.88
N GLU A 26 26.97 -14.95 -31.17
CA GLU A 26 26.59 -13.56 -30.90
C GLU A 26 26.33 -12.75 -32.17
N GLU A 27 27.07 -13.07 -33.24
CA GLU A 27 26.97 -12.49 -34.59
C GLU A 27 25.57 -12.62 -35.22
N LEU A 28 24.72 -13.53 -34.71
CA LEU A 28 23.37 -13.77 -35.22
C LEU A 28 22.31 -12.88 -34.55
N LEU A 29 22.66 -12.15 -33.49
CA LEU A 29 21.80 -11.07 -33.01
C LEU A 29 22.09 -9.82 -33.85
N PRO A 30 21.07 -9.13 -34.41
CA PRO A 30 21.26 -7.80 -34.96
C PRO A 30 21.88 -6.89 -33.88
N SER A 31 22.59 -5.84 -34.30
CA SER A 31 23.22 -4.87 -33.39
C SER A 31 22.24 -4.52 -32.25
N VAL A 32 22.55 -4.98 -31.03
CA VAL A 32 21.62 -4.94 -29.90
C VAL A 32 21.51 -3.51 -29.42
N SER A 33 20.59 -2.76 -30.02
CA SER A 33 20.24 -1.42 -29.59
C SER A 33 19.16 -1.49 -28.51
N CYS A 34 19.26 -0.59 -27.56
CA CYS A 34 18.25 -0.45 -26.51
C CYS A 34 16.90 -0.07 -27.15
N GLY A 35 15.82 -0.76 -26.78
CA GLY A 35 14.48 -0.64 -27.37
C GLY A 35 14.13 -1.69 -28.44
N ILE A 36 15.08 -2.53 -28.86
CA ILE A 36 14.81 -3.59 -29.85
C ILE A 36 13.82 -4.63 -29.30
N ASP A 37 12.83 -5.02 -30.12
CA ASP A 37 11.94 -6.15 -29.81
C ASP A 37 12.65 -7.47 -30.12
N LEU A 38 12.81 -8.29 -29.09
CA LEU A 38 13.52 -9.57 -29.13
C LEU A 38 12.65 -10.71 -29.65
N PHE A 39 11.32 -10.54 -29.73
CA PHE A 39 10.45 -11.62 -30.20
C PHE A 39 10.73 -12.04 -31.66
N PRO A 40 10.80 -11.12 -32.65
CA PRO A 40 11.21 -11.49 -34.01
C PRO A 40 12.59 -12.14 -34.04
N VAL A 41 13.56 -11.56 -33.32
CA VAL A 41 14.95 -12.04 -33.27
C VAL A 41 15.03 -13.47 -32.75
N ILE A 42 14.32 -13.78 -31.65
CA ILE A 42 14.28 -15.13 -31.06
C ILE A 42 13.64 -16.12 -32.03
N ARG A 43 12.54 -15.73 -32.69
CA ARG A 43 11.84 -16.58 -33.65
C ARG A 43 12.74 -16.93 -34.84
N ASP A 44 13.42 -15.93 -35.38
CA ASP A 44 14.29 -16.09 -36.56
C ASP A 44 15.54 -16.92 -36.21
N ALA A 45 16.07 -16.79 -34.99
CA ALA A 45 17.16 -17.64 -34.50
C ALA A 45 16.78 -19.14 -34.44
N TRP A 46 15.55 -19.46 -34.00
CA TRP A 46 15.05 -20.84 -34.03
C TRP A 46 14.77 -21.37 -35.45
N ALA A 47 14.39 -20.49 -36.38
CA ALA A 47 14.15 -20.85 -37.77
C ALA A 47 15.47 -21.16 -38.50
N THR A 48 16.48 -20.31 -38.34
CA THR A 48 17.79 -20.41 -39.02
C THR A 48 18.60 -21.62 -38.56
N GLY A 49 18.44 -22.05 -37.30
CA GLY A 49 19.15 -23.20 -36.74
C GLY A 49 18.48 -24.56 -36.95
N ARG A 50 17.31 -24.63 -37.58
CA ARG A 50 16.37 -25.77 -37.51
C ARG A 50 16.98 -27.13 -37.89
N GLU A 51 17.87 -27.17 -38.88
CA GLU A 51 18.52 -28.39 -39.35
C GLU A 51 19.51 -28.97 -38.34
N ARG A 52 20.12 -28.12 -37.50
CA ARG A 52 21.14 -28.48 -36.51
C ARG A 52 20.57 -28.76 -35.12
N LEU A 53 19.26 -28.61 -34.93
CA LEU A 53 18.61 -28.80 -33.63
C LEU A 53 18.40 -30.28 -33.30
N THR A 54 18.72 -30.64 -32.07
CA THR A 54 18.33 -31.93 -31.46
C THR A 54 16.81 -32.06 -31.35
N VAL A 55 16.29 -33.28 -31.13
CA VAL A 55 14.85 -33.51 -30.92
C VAL A 55 14.30 -32.71 -29.74
N ALA A 56 15.07 -32.60 -28.65
CA ALA A 56 14.68 -31.82 -27.47
C ALA A 56 14.60 -30.31 -27.79
N GLU A 57 15.57 -29.79 -28.55
CA GLU A 57 15.59 -28.39 -28.98
C GLU A 57 14.45 -28.07 -29.95
N ARG A 58 14.08 -28.99 -30.86
CA ARG A 58 12.91 -28.82 -31.72
C ARG A 58 11.61 -28.70 -30.92
N ARG A 59 11.44 -29.52 -29.87
CA ARG A 59 10.29 -29.42 -28.95
C ARG A 59 10.29 -28.09 -28.19
N GLN A 60 11.45 -27.67 -27.71
CA GLN A 60 11.63 -26.38 -27.04
C GLN A 60 11.31 -25.20 -27.97
N ALA A 61 11.83 -25.21 -29.19
CA ALA A 61 11.58 -24.21 -30.22
C ALA A 61 10.08 -24.06 -30.49
N LYS A 62 9.37 -25.18 -30.69
CA LYS A 62 7.91 -25.18 -30.89
C LYS A 62 7.18 -24.53 -29.70
N ARG A 63 7.59 -24.84 -28.47
CA ARG A 63 7.00 -24.25 -27.26
C ARG A 63 7.25 -22.74 -27.17
N VAL A 64 8.49 -22.29 -27.38
CA VAL A 64 8.85 -20.87 -27.31
C VAL A 64 8.16 -20.07 -28.40
N VAL A 65 8.23 -20.52 -29.66
CA VAL A 65 7.57 -19.85 -30.79
C VAL A 65 6.06 -19.79 -30.59
N SER A 66 5.41 -20.88 -30.18
CA SER A 66 3.98 -20.88 -29.89
C SER A 66 3.62 -19.92 -28.75
N TRP A 67 4.48 -19.80 -27.73
CA TRP A 67 4.28 -18.83 -26.66
C TRP A 67 4.44 -17.39 -27.18
N ILE A 68 5.48 -17.09 -27.96
CA ILE A 68 5.69 -15.78 -28.59
C ILE A 68 4.48 -15.39 -29.43
N ASP A 69 4.01 -16.27 -30.30
CA ASP A 69 2.85 -16.02 -31.16
C ASP A 69 1.58 -15.77 -30.34
N ALA A 70 1.40 -16.51 -29.24
CA ALA A 70 0.31 -16.25 -28.30
C ALA A 70 0.41 -14.87 -27.65
N GLN A 71 1.60 -14.46 -27.21
CA GLN A 71 1.81 -13.14 -26.62
C GLN A 71 1.62 -12.01 -27.64
N ARG A 72 2.13 -12.17 -28.87
CA ARG A 72 2.04 -11.15 -29.94
C ARG A 72 0.62 -10.90 -30.42
N ARG A 73 -0.29 -11.88 -30.34
CA ARG A 73 -1.73 -11.68 -30.59
C ARG A 73 -2.34 -10.64 -29.65
N HIS A 74 -1.74 -10.40 -28.49
CA HIS A 74 -2.14 -9.37 -27.54
C HIS A 74 -1.21 -8.15 -27.55
N SER A 75 -0.48 -7.93 -28.67
CA SER A 75 0.49 -6.84 -28.86
C SER A 75 1.69 -6.87 -27.91
N ALA A 76 1.92 -7.97 -27.21
CA ALA A 76 3.00 -8.05 -26.24
C ALA A 76 4.38 -7.97 -26.90
N ARG A 77 5.36 -7.42 -26.16
CA ARG A 77 6.75 -7.28 -26.60
C ARG A 77 7.72 -7.67 -25.50
N LEU A 78 8.86 -8.25 -25.87
CA LEU A 78 10.00 -8.41 -24.98
C LEU A 78 11.15 -7.58 -25.55
N THR A 79 11.57 -6.54 -24.87
CA THR A 79 12.60 -5.62 -25.38
C THR A 79 13.87 -5.67 -24.55
N PHE A 80 15.01 -5.40 -25.18
CA PHE A 80 16.22 -5.06 -24.45
C PHE A 80 16.15 -3.57 -24.06
N GLY A 81 16.03 -3.27 -22.77
CA GLY A 81 15.74 -1.94 -22.26
C GLY A 81 14.34 -1.44 -22.64
N LEU A 82 14.11 -0.13 -22.45
CA LEU A 82 12.80 0.48 -22.75
C LEU A 82 12.69 0.97 -24.18
N VAL A 83 11.44 1.12 -24.62
CA VAL A 83 11.07 1.67 -25.93
C VAL A 83 10.67 3.15 -25.78
N GLY A 84 11.21 4.01 -26.64
CA GLY A 84 10.83 5.43 -26.78
C GLY A 84 12.00 6.42 -26.65
N GLY A 85 11.70 7.72 -26.67
CA GLY A 85 12.73 8.79 -26.67
C GLY A 85 13.58 8.88 -25.39
N ARG A 86 13.27 8.11 -24.33
CA ARG A 86 13.96 8.15 -23.03
C ARG A 86 14.85 6.93 -22.76
N THR A 87 15.11 6.11 -23.77
CA THR A 87 15.82 4.84 -23.63
C THR A 87 17.23 4.97 -23.06
N ALA A 88 17.99 6.01 -23.45
CA ALA A 88 19.34 6.25 -22.94
C ALA A 88 19.34 6.62 -21.45
N MET A 89 18.42 7.51 -21.03
CA MET A 89 18.26 7.92 -19.64
C MET A 89 17.90 6.75 -18.75
N VAL A 90 16.91 5.95 -19.15
CA VAL A 90 16.49 4.80 -18.36
C VAL A 90 17.62 3.78 -18.26
N ARG A 91 18.36 3.51 -19.35
CA ARG A 91 19.53 2.63 -19.30
C ARG A 91 20.57 3.16 -18.32
N ALA A 92 20.88 4.45 -18.32
CA ALA A 92 21.81 5.04 -17.36
C ALA A 92 21.30 4.93 -15.90
N TRP A 93 19.99 5.04 -15.69
CA TRP A 93 19.41 5.09 -14.35
C TRP A 93 19.12 3.72 -13.74
N LEU A 94 18.73 2.75 -14.56
CA LEU A 94 18.33 1.41 -14.12
C LEU A 94 19.35 0.34 -14.48
N GLY A 95 20.34 0.66 -15.30
CA GLY A 95 21.22 -0.29 -15.96
C GLY A 95 20.55 -1.04 -17.11
N PRO A 96 21.31 -1.83 -17.88
CA PRO A 96 20.80 -2.72 -18.91
C PRO A 96 19.90 -3.81 -18.30
N ARG A 97 18.67 -3.89 -18.78
CA ARG A 97 17.62 -4.82 -18.32
C ARG A 97 16.81 -5.34 -19.49
N LEU A 98 16.14 -6.47 -19.29
CA LEU A 98 15.04 -6.89 -20.14
C LEU A 98 13.74 -6.22 -19.66
N ALA A 99 12.89 -5.85 -20.60
CA ALA A 99 11.57 -5.28 -20.35
C ALA A 99 10.51 -6.12 -21.08
N PHE A 100 9.54 -6.64 -20.32
CA PHE A 100 8.40 -7.34 -20.89
C PHE A 100 7.15 -6.47 -20.78
N TRP A 101 6.46 -6.29 -21.90
CA TRP A 101 5.28 -5.46 -22.09
C TRP A 101 4.11 -6.36 -22.48
N PRO A 102 3.33 -6.91 -21.53
CA PRO A 102 2.29 -7.89 -21.86
C PRO A 102 1.15 -7.29 -22.69
N GLN A 103 0.90 -5.99 -22.56
CA GLN A 103 -0.15 -5.24 -23.27
C GLN A 103 0.41 -4.36 -24.40
N GLY A 104 1.68 -4.53 -24.74
CA GLY A 104 2.40 -3.64 -25.64
C GLY A 104 2.87 -2.34 -24.97
N VAL A 105 3.50 -1.48 -25.76
CA VAL A 105 4.08 -0.22 -25.27
C VAL A 105 3.03 0.88 -25.42
N PRO A 106 2.62 1.57 -24.35
CA PRO A 106 1.66 2.66 -24.46
C PRO A 106 2.25 3.84 -25.25
N THR A 107 1.43 4.47 -26.08
CA THR A 107 1.75 5.70 -26.79
C THR A 107 1.26 6.92 -26.00
N GLY A 108 1.92 8.06 -26.20
CA GLY A 108 1.57 9.31 -25.54
C GLY A 108 2.64 9.77 -24.56
N ARG A 109 2.37 10.93 -23.94
CA ARG A 109 3.25 11.57 -22.97
C ARG A 109 3.16 10.85 -21.63
N ARG A 110 4.30 10.46 -21.06
CA ARG A 110 4.36 9.76 -19.77
C ARG A 110 4.43 10.77 -18.64
N VAL A 111 3.46 10.75 -17.73
CA VAL A 111 3.41 11.68 -16.59
C VAL A 111 3.56 10.89 -15.30
N GLY A 112 4.61 11.15 -14.54
CA GLY A 112 4.88 10.47 -13.27
C GLY A 112 4.53 11.34 -12.07
N LEU A 113 3.81 10.77 -11.11
CA LEU A 113 3.53 11.41 -9.82
C LEU A 113 4.36 10.72 -8.73
N ILE A 114 5.22 11.49 -8.07
CA ILE A 114 6.12 10.98 -7.03
C ILE A 114 5.81 11.64 -5.68
N SER A 115 6.00 10.88 -4.62
CA SER A 115 5.84 11.36 -3.26
C SER A 115 6.73 10.58 -2.31
N SER A 116 7.35 11.30 -1.37
CA SER A 116 7.99 10.67 -0.22
C SER A 116 6.95 9.93 0.63
N ARG A 117 7.42 9.00 1.46
CA ARG A 117 6.56 8.23 2.38
C ARG A 117 5.79 9.17 3.31
N LEU A 118 4.50 8.91 3.53
CA LEU A 118 3.61 9.80 4.30
C LEU A 118 3.40 9.37 5.76
N GLY A 119 3.91 8.21 6.17
CA GLY A 119 3.58 7.61 7.46
C GLY A 119 2.32 6.76 7.38
N ARG A 120 1.69 6.51 8.53
CA ARG A 120 0.50 5.63 8.64
C ARG A 120 -0.83 6.39 8.68
N ALA A 121 -0.84 7.60 9.24
CA ALA A 121 -2.02 8.43 9.35
C ALA A 121 -2.32 9.17 8.04
N LEU A 122 -2.82 8.44 7.05
CA LEU A 122 -3.08 8.99 5.71
C LEU A 122 -4.31 9.89 5.66
N ASP A 123 -5.36 9.59 6.42
CA ASP A 123 -6.55 10.42 6.65
C ASP A 123 -6.21 11.81 7.19
N GLU A 124 -5.09 11.97 7.89
CA GLU A 124 -4.59 13.26 8.37
C GLU A 124 -3.80 14.04 7.29
N LYS A 125 -3.82 13.58 6.02
CA LYS A 125 -3.13 14.21 4.88
C LYS A 125 -4.08 14.65 3.76
N PRO A 126 -5.17 15.39 4.05
CA PRO A 126 -6.16 15.77 3.03
C PRO A 126 -5.56 16.62 1.90
N GLU A 127 -4.59 17.48 2.22
CA GLU A 127 -3.86 18.32 1.26
C GLU A 127 -3.11 17.50 0.22
N TRP A 128 -2.51 16.38 0.65
CA TRP A 128 -1.80 15.47 -0.25
C TRP A 128 -2.74 14.82 -1.25
N PHE A 129 -3.88 14.29 -0.79
CA PHE A 129 -4.89 13.70 -1.67
C PHE A 129 -5.51 14.74 -2.60
N ARG A 130 -5.71 15.98 -2.12
CA ARG A 130 -6.17 17.10 -2.97
C ARG A 130 -5.18 17.38 -4.08
N ALA A 131 -3.89 17.46 -3.77
CA ALA A 131 -2.85 17.64 -4.77
C ALA A 131 -2.79 16.47 -5.78
N VAL A 132 -2.92 15.22 -5.34
CA VAL A 132 -2.99 14.07 -6.25
C VAL A 132 -4.21 14.16 -7.17
N ARG A 133 -5.41 14.43 -6.65
CA ARG A 133 -6.62 14.64 -7.46
C ARG A 133 -6.42 15.77 -8.48
N ALA A 134 -5.84 16.89 -8.03
CA ALA A 134 -5.60 18.04 -8.86
C ALA A 134 -4.63 17.75 -10.00
N ALA A 135 -3.55 17.01 -9.71
CA ALA A 135 -2.58 16.57 -10.70
C ALA A 135 -3.24 15.65 -11.74
N CYS A 136 -4.00 14.65 -11.30
CA CYS A 136 -4.69 13.72 -12.20
C CYS A 136 -5.78 14.40 -13.04
N GLY A 137 -6.54 15.34 -12.48
CA GLY A 137 -7.58 16.07 -13.22
C GLY A 137 -7.05 17.03 -14.29
N ARG A 138 -5.74 17.34 -14.29
CA ARG A 138 -5.08 18.11 -15.36
C ARG A 138 -4.68 17.26 -16.56
N LEU A 139 -4.64 15.94 -16.41
CA LEU A 139 -4.16 15.02 -17.45
C LEU A 139 -5.24 14.79 -18.51
N GLN A 140 -4.78 14.64 -19.75
CA GLN A 140 -5.65 14.37 -20.90
C GLN A 140 -5.65 12.86 -21.18
N ALA A 141 -6.78 12.18 -20.93
CA ALA A 141 -6.91 10.71 -21.04
C ALA A 141 -6.36 10.12 -22.35
N GLU A 142 -6.57 10.80 -23.48
CA GLU A 142 -6.15 10.34 -24.80
C GLU A 142 -4.65 10.55 -25.10
N ARG A 143 -4.00 11.50 -24.42
CA ARG A 143 -2.61 11.91 -24.71
C ARG A 143 -1.63 11.49 -23.64
N ASP A 144 -2.06 11.50 -22.39
CA ASP A 144 -1.23 11.24 -21.24
C ASP A 144 -1.33 9.78 -20.80
N VAL A 145 -0.24 9.27 -20.23
CA VAL A 145 -0.12 7.96 -19.61
C VAL A 145 0.48 8.17 -18.23
N LEU A 146 -0.31 7.91 -17.20
CA LEU A 146 0.12 8.00 -15.81
C LEU A 146 1.14 6.89 -15.52
N VAL A 147 2.31 7.23 -15.01
CA VAL A 147 3.37 6.26 -14.69
C VAL A 147 3.47 6.06 -13.19
N THR A 148 3.44 4.80 -12.76
CA THR A 148 3.68 4.42 -11.36
C THR A 148 4.51 3.15 -11.28
N ALA A 149 5.09 2.86 -10.12
CA ALA A 149 5.80 1.62 -9.86
C ALA A 149 5.30 0.94 -8.58
N VAL A 150 5.19 -0.38 -8.61
CA VAL A 150 4.74 -1.15 -7.45
C VAL A 150 5.67 -0.91 -6.26
N GLY A 151 5.08 -0.59 -5.10
CA GLY A 151 5.80 -0.30 -3.87
C GLY A 151 6.25 1.16 -3.71
N THR A 152 5.89 2.07 -4.63
CA THR A 152 5.97 3.52 -4.38
C THR A 152 4.78 3.98 -3.53
N THR A 153 4.93 5.12 -2.84
CA THR A 153 3.87 5.71 -2.02
C THR A 153 2.63 6.11 -2.84
N THR A 154 2.83 6.52 -4.09
CA THR A 154 1.75 6.95 -4.97
C THR A 154 1.01 5.78 -5.65
N CYS A 155 1.61 4.58 -5.72
CA CYS A 155 1.05 3.49 -6.53
C CYS A 155 -0.41 3.15 -6.24
N PRO A 156 -0.83 2.90 -4.99
CA PRO A 156 -2.22 2.53 -4.71
C PRO A 156 -3.22 3.62 -5.11
N VAL A 157 -2.89 4.89 -4.83
CA VAL A 157 -3.79 6.01 -5.14
C VAL A 157 -3.85 6.31 -6.63
N LEU A 158 -2.73 6.17 -7.37
CA LEU A 158 -2.71 6.42 -8.81
C LEU A 158 -3.48 5.36 -9.60
N GLU A 159 -3.54 4.14 -9.07
CA GLU A 159 -4.41 3.09 -9.63
C GLU A 159 -5.89 3.46 -9.50
N ARG A 160 -6.30 4.02 -8.35
CA ARG A 160 -7.66 4.56 -8.19
C ARG A 160 -7.90 5.77 -9.07
N CYS A 161 -6.93 6.68 -9.18
CA CYS A 161 -7.03 7.84 -10.05
C CYS A 161 -7.18 7.44 -11.53
N ALA A 162 -6.47 6.42 -11.98
CA ALA A 162 -6.60 5.93 -13.35
C ALA A 162 -8.05 5.50 -13.66
N VAL A 163 -8.71 4.83 -12.72
CA VAL A 163 -10.12 4.44 -12.84
C VAL A 163 -11.03 5.67 -12.81
N HIS A 164 -10.94 6.51 -11.78
CA HIS A 164 -11.88 7.60 -11.54
C HIS A 164 -11.76 8.77 -12.54
N PHE A 165 -10.56 8.99 -13.08
CA PHE A 165 -10.31 10.04 -14.08
C PHE A 165 -10.25 9.49 -15.51
N GLY A 166 -10.49 8.18 -15.71
CA GLY A 166 -10.43 7.54 -17.02
C GLY A 166 -9.06 7.65 -17.70
N LEU A 167 -7.98 7.60 -16.90
CA LEU A 167 -6.62 7.79 -17.40
C LEU A 167 -5.98 6.44 -17.76
N ARG A 168 -5.15 6.46 -18.79
CA ARG A 168 -4.27 5.33 -19.11
C ARG A 168 -3.15 5.24 -18.08
N LEU A 169 -2.90 4.04 -17.55
CA LEU A 169 -1.91 3.78 -16.52
C LEU A 169 -0.82 2.84 -17.03
N LEU A 170 0.45 3.20 -16.81
CA LEU A 170 1.60 2.31 -16.93
C LEU A 170 2.08 1.92 -15.53
N ARG A 171 1.77 0.68 -15.12
CA ARG A 171 2.24 0.08 -13.87
C ARG A 171 3.56 -0.65 -14.08
N VAL A 172 4.61 -0.19 -13.40
CA VAL A 172 5.96 -0.76 -13.50
C VAL A 172 6.22 -1.71 -12.33
N ARG A 173 6.68 -2.93 -12.65
CA ARG A 173 7.15 -3.94 -11.68
C ARG A 173 8.61 -4.23 -11.94
N ILE A 174 9.44 -4.14 -10.90
CA ILE A 174 10.89 -4.28 -11.04
C ILE A 174 11.37 -5.44 -10.19
N ALA A 175 12.00 -6.41 -10.83
CA ALA A 175 12.79 -7.40 -10.12
C ALA A 175 14.13 -6.76 -9.73
N GLU A 176 14.33 -6.52 -8.44
CA GLU A 176 15.55 -5.86 -7.95
C GLU A 176 16.75 -6.83 -7.89
N ARG A 177 16.48 -8.12 -7.64
CA ARG A 177 17.50 -9.16 -7.46
C ARG A 177 17.10 -10.45 -8.18
N GLY A 178 18.07 -11.33 -8.38
CA GLY A 178 17.88 -12.68 -8.93
C GLY A 178 18.54 -12.88 -10.29
N ASP A 179 18.47 -14.12 -10.77
CA ASP A 179 18.99 -14.50 -12.08
C ASP A 179 18.00 -14.11 -13.19
N VAL A 180 18.51 -13.39 -14.20
CA VAL A 180 17.68 -12.94 -15.33
C VAL A 180 17.16 -14.14 -16.13
N SER A 181 17.94 -15.22 -16.26
CA SER A 181 17.51 -16.42 -16.98
C SER A 181 16.34 -17.13 -16.28
N GLN A 182 16.34 -17.14 -14.94
CA GLN A 182 15.20 -17.60 -14.13
C GLN A 182 13.99 -16.68 -14.27
N TRP A 183 14.19 -15.36 -14.28
CA TRP A 183 13.11 -14.41 -14.51
C TRP A 183 12.43 -14.63 -15.88
N VAL A 184 13.21 -14.80 -16.95
CA VAL A 184 12.67 -15.11 -18.30
C VAL A 184 11.95 -16.47 -18.30
N ARG A 185 12.49 -17.49 -17.63
CA ARG A 185 11.80 -18.79 -17.48
C ARG A 185 10.47 -18.67 -16.76
N GLN A 186 10.37 -17.77 -15.78
CA GLN A 186 9.11 -17.48 -15.09
C GLN A 186 8.11 -16.81 -16.04
N LEU A 187 8.53 -15.84 -16.86
CA LEU A 187 7.66 -15.23 -17.87
C LEU A 187 7.01 -16.27 -18.80
N LEU A 188 7.78 -17.27 -19.26
CA LEU A 188 7.29 -18.35 -20.11
C LEU A 188 6.21 -19.23 -19.45
N ARG A 189 6.14 -19.23 -18.12
CA ARG A 189 5.18 -20.01 -17.32
C ARG A 189 3.99 -19.17 -16.87
N THR A 190 4.16 -17.85 -16.79
CA THR A 190 3.09 -16.93 -16.37
C THR A 190 2.03 -16.84 -17.46
N LYS A 191 0.78 -17.03 -17.06
CA LYS A 191 -0.38 -16.68 -17.89
C LYS A 191 -0.68 -15.21 -17.68
N PHE A 192 -0.51 -14.40 -18.71
CA PHE A 192 -0.90 -13.00 -18.68
C PHE A 192 -2.38 -12.88 -19.03
N GLN A 193 -3.10 -12.11 -18.22
CA GLN A 193 -4.49 -11.78 -18.53
C GLN A 193 -4.55 -10.88 -19.76
N PRO A 194 -5.65 -10.94 -20.54
CA PRO A 194 -5.85 -10.01 -21.64
C PRO A 194 -5.77 -8.56 -21.14
N PRO A 195 -5.30 -7.63 -21.99
CA PRO A 195 -5.18 -6.21 -21.64
C PRO A 195 -6.51 -5.66 -21.13
N ARG A 196 -6.51 -5.01 -19.95
CA ARG A 196 -7.52 -3.98 -19.67
C ARG A 196 -7.17 -2.79 -20.57
N ARG A 197 -8.17 -2.23 -21.26
CA ARG A 197 -7.97 -1.27 -22.37
C ARG A 197 -7.05 -0.09 -22.00
N ASP A 198 -7.03 0.30 -20.73
CA ASP A 198 -6.33 1.50 -20.23
C ASP A 198 -5.27 1.21 -19.17
N VAL A 199 -4.92 -0.07 -18.92
CA VAL A 199 -3.86 -0.43 -17.96
C VAL A 199 -2.78 -1.27 -18.65
N TYR A 200 -1.59 -0.72 -18.68
CA TYR A 200 -0.36 -1.31 -19.21
C TYR A 200 0.53 -1.77 -18.06
N GLU A 201 1.06 -2.98 -18.15
CA GLU A 201 2.09 -3.47 -17.25
C GLU A 201 3.45 -3.40 -17.94
N LEU A 202 4.48 -3.05 -17.17
CA LEU A 202 5.88 -3.19 -17.56
C LEU A 202 6.58 -4.03 -16.50
N LEU A 203 7.12 -5.18 -16.90
CA LEU A 203 7.94 -6.02 -16.04
C LEU A 203 9.41 -5.84 -16.41
N LEU A 204 10.20 -5.33 -15.48
CA LEU A 204 11.64 -5.17 -15.60
C LEU A 204 12.37 -6.32 -14.91
N SER A 205 13.29 -6.95 -15.63
CA SER A 205 14.17 -7.97 -15.08
C SER A 205 15.15 -7.39 -14.04
N PRO A 206 15.85 -8.24 -13.26
CA PRO A 206 17.08 -7.82 -12.60
C PRO A 206 18.09 -7.21 -13.59
N PRO A 207 19.07 -6.42 -13.12
CA PRO A 207 20.14 -5.93 -13.99
C PRO A 207 20.83 -7.10 -14.70
N LEU A 208 21.13 -6.96 -15.99
CA LEU A 208 21.95 -7.95 -16.72
C LEU A 208 23.36 -8.07 -16.11
N PHE A 209 23.84 -6.97 -15.52
CA PHE A 209 25.15 -6.84 -14.89
C PHE A 209 25.01 -6.28 -13.47
N PRO A 210 24.69 -7.12 -12.46
CA PRO A 210 24.44 -6.68 -11.09
C PRO A 210 25.67 -6.10 -10.37
N HIS A 211 26.87 -6.36 -10.88
CA HIS A 211 28.15 -5.94 -10.28
C HIS A 211 28.96 -4.99 -11.17
N ALA A 212 28.47 -4.66 -12.37
CA ALA A 212 29.18 -3.71 -13.23
C ALA A 212 28.96 -2.29 -12.73
N SER A 213 30.05 -1.56 -12.47
CA SER A 213 29.99 -0.11 -12.26
C SER A 213 29.73 0.56 -13.61
N GLU A 214 28.48 0.63 -14.05
CA GLU A 214 28.14 1.68 -15.01
C GLU A 214 28.35 3.04 -14.32
N LYS A 215 28.59 4.10 -15.12
CA LYS A 215 28.84 5.47 -14.62
C LYS A 215 27.92 5.75 -13.44
N ARG A 216 28.49 5.91 -12.24
CA ARG A 216 27.72 6.29 -11.05
C ARG A 216 26.91 7.50 -11.44
N LEU A 217 25.60 7.40 -11.31
CA LEU A 217 24.73 8.53 -11.52
C LEU A 217 25.20 9.71 -10.64
N PRO A 218 25.04 10.96 -11.09
CA PRO A 218 25.40 12.12 -10.28
C PRO A 218 24.75 12.06 -8.90
N GLY A 219 25.53 12.21 -7.83
CA GLY A 219 25.04 12.35 -6.45
C GLY A 219 24.44 11.09 -5.82
N ASP A 220 25.24 10.05 -5.54
CA ASP A 220 24.87 8.83 -4.78
C ASP A 220 23.46 8.25 -5.07
N THR A 221 22.90 8.42 -6.27
CA THR A 221 21.53 7.97 -6.54
C THR A 221 21.46 6.45 -6.73
N ASP A 222 22.59 5.76 -6.80
CA ASP A 222 22.65 4.29 -6.83
C ASP A 222 22.13 3.66 -5.53
N SER A 223 22.17 4.38 -4.41
CA SER A 223 21.57 3.97 -3.14
C SER A 223 20.04 4.11 -3.10
N THR A 224 19.43 4.73 -4.13
CA THR A 224 17.98 4.90 -4.20
C THR A 224 17.27 3.67 -4.78
N PRO A 225 16.03 3.39 -4.33
CA PRO A 225 15.27 2.25 -4.81
C PRO A 225 15.07 2.27 -6.34
N PRO A 226 15.31 1.15 -7.06
CA PRO A 226 15.10 1.06 -8.49
C PRO A 226 13.69 1.48 -8.97
N ARG A 227 12.66 1.23 -8.14
CA ARG A 227 11.27 1.65 -8.45
C ARG A 227 11.11 3.16 -8.53
N ASP A 228 11.76 3.91 -7.65
CA ASP A 228 11.70 5.37 -7.64
C ASP A 228 12.46 5.91 -8.86
N ARG A 229 13.65 5.36 -9.13
CA ARG A 229 14.43 5.67 -10.34
C ARG A 229 13.65 5.41 -11.62
N ALA A 230 12.87 4.33 -11.69
CA ALA A 230 12.11 4.01 -12.88
C ALA A 230 11.00 5.02 -13.17
N VAL A 231 10.20 5.40 -12.17
CA VAL A 231 9.16 6.42 -12.36
C VAL A 231 9.78 7.74 -12.81
N VAL A 232 10.87 8.16 -12.16
CA VAL A 232 11.58 9.39 -12.53
C VAL A 232 12.14 9.30 -13.95
N ALA A 233 12.90 8.25 -14.27
CA ALA A 233 13.57 8.10 -15.57
C ALA A 233 12.60 7.83 -16.73
N MET A 234 11.40 7.32 -16.49
CA MET A 234 10.46 6.99 -17.56
C MET A 234 9.51 8.11 -17.93
N SER A 235 9.37 9.12 -17.07
CA SER A 235 8.39 10.17 -17.24
C SER A 235 8.94 11.29 -18.12
N ASP A 236 8.08 11.87 -18.95
CA ASP A 236 8.32 13.07 -19.75
C ASP A 236 7.98 14.34 -18.95
N GLU A 237 7.04 14.22 -18.00
CA GLU A 237 6.69 15.23 -17.01
C GLU A 237 6.62 14.57 -15.63
N LEU A 238 7.16 15.23 -14.61
CA LEU A 238 7.09 14.75 -13.22
C LEU A 238 6.38 15.77 -12.33
N MET A 239 5.49 15.27 -11.50
CA MET A 239 4.83 16.04 -10.44
C MET A 239 5.26 15.48 -9.09
N ALA A 240 5.99 16.28 -8.30
CA ALA A 240 6.37 15.95 -6.94
C ALA A 240 5.32 16.50 -5.96
N ILE A 241 4.55 15.61 -5.34
CA ILE A 241 3.46 16.00 -4.44
C ILE A 241 3.96 16.30 -3.02
N HIS A 242 4.90 15.49 -2.53
CA HIS A 242 5.51 15.69 -1.21
C HIS A 242 6.95 15.19 -1.23
N LEU A 243 7.86 15.98 -0.68
CA LEU A 243 9.28 15.66 -0.55
C LEU A 243 9.72 15.84 0.90
N ARG A 244 10.67 15.01 1.33
CA ARG A 244 11.39 15.20 2.60
C ARG A 244 12.79 15.70 2.29
N ARG A 245 13.27 16.65 3.09
CA ARG A 245 14.64 17.14 3.03
C ARG A 245 15.65 15.98 3.14
N GLY A 246 16.60 15.94 2.23
CA GLY A 246 17.62 14.87 2.14
C GLY A 246 17.06 13.50 1.71
N GLY A 247 15.79 13.43 1.30
CA GLY A 247 15.15 12.19 0.90
C GLY A 247 15.63 11.65 -0.45
N ASN A 248 15.37 10.37 -0.72
CA ASN A 248 15.74 9.73 -1.99
C ASN A 248 15.18 10.44 -3.23
N LEU A 249 13.91 10.85 -3.17
CA LEU A 249 13.26 11.51 -4.31
C LEU A 249 13.83 12.91 -4.57
N GLU A 250 14.19 13.65 -3.53
CA GLU A 250 14.86 14.94 -3.69
C GLU A 250 16.21 14.75 -4.40
N ARG A 251 17.02 13.77 -3.97
CA ARG A 251 18.30 13.43 -4.63
C ARG A 251 18.10 13.07 -6.10
N LEU A 252 17.06 12.28 -6.41
CA LEU A 252 16.72 11.91 -7.78
C LEU A 252 16.29 13.12 -8.62
N LEU A 253 15.48 14.04 -8.07
CA LEU A 253 15.09 15.24 -8.80
C LEU A 253 16.28 16.16 -9.07
N ARG A 254 17.21 16.31 -8.14
CA ARG A 254 18.46 17.07 -8.36
C ARG A 254 19.29 16.44 -9.49
N ALA A 255 19.51 15.13 -9.44
CA ALA A 255 20.25 14.42 -10.48
C ALA A 255 19.57 14.53 -11.85
N ARG A 256 18.23 14.56 -11.86
CA ARG A 256 17.42 14.76 -13.06
C ARG A 256 17.63 16.16 -13.66
N LEU A 257 17.44 17.19 -12.85
CA LEU A 257 17.53 18.59 -13.27
C LEU A 257 18.95 19.00 -13.67
N ALA A 258 19.97 18.40 -13.05
CA ALA A 258 21.37 18.67 -13.36
C ALA A 258 21.83 18.08 -14.69
N ASP A 259 21.11 17.12 -15.26
CA ASP A 259 21.51 16.46 -16.51
C ASP A 259 21.09 17.32 -17.72
N PRO A 260 22.06 17.84 -18.52
CA PRO A 260 21.75 18.70 -19.66
C PRO A 260 20.89 18.03 -20.74
N SER A 261 20.91 16.70 -20.82
CA SER A 261 20.06 15.92 -21.73
C SER A 261 18.57 15.91 -21.31
N GLN A 262 18.26 16.52 -20.16
CA GLN A 262 16.95 16.49 -19.52
C GLN A 262 16.27 17.87 -19.44
N ARG A 263 16.83 18.91 -20.09
CA ARG A 263 16.30 20.30 -20.04
C ARG A 263 14.88 20.48 -20.57
N GLU A 264 14.42 19.60 -21.45
CA GLU A 264 13.05 19.66 -22.00
C GLU A 264 12.00 19.01 -21.08
N ILE A 265 12.41 18.46 -19.94
CA ILE A 265 11.52 17.76 -19.02
C ILE A 265 10.96 18.73 -17.99
N SER A 266 9.64 18.78 -17.89
CA SER A 266 8.96 19.56 -16.85
C SER A 266 8.96 18.80 -15.51
N VAL A 267 9.45 19.46 -14.45
CA VAL A 267 9.34 19.00 -13.06
C VAL A 267 8.50 20.02 -12.29
N LEU A 268 7.31 19.61 -11.86
CA LEU A 268 6.37 20.42 -11.11
C LEU A 268 6.45 20.07 -9.61
N LEU A 269 6.53 21.08 -8.76
CA LEU A 269 6.59 20.93 -7.30
C LEU A 269 5.29 21.42 -6.68
N ALA A 270 4.55 20.52 -6.04
CA ALA A 270 3.32 20.90 -5.34
C ALA A 270 3.64 21.69 -4.08
N VAL A 271 3.20 22.95 -4.02
CA VAL A 271 3.41 23.81 -2.86
C VAL A 271 2.12 23.99 -2.06
N GLY A 272 2.26 24.13 -0.75
CA GLY A 272 1.16 24.23 0.19
C GLY A 272 1.43 23.50 1.51
N PRO A 273 0.47 23.55 2.44
CA PRO A 273 0.64 22.98 3.77
C PRO A 273 0.89 21.47 3.69
N ASN A 274 1.96 20.99 4.33
CA ASN A 274 2.34 19.57 4.36
C ASN A 274 2.64 18.94 2.98
N LEU A 275 2.92 19.74 1.94
CA LEU A 275 3.34 19.27 0.60
C LEU A 275 4.87 19.30 0.48
N VAL A 276 5.44 19.90 -0.58
CA VAL A 276 6.90 20.10 -0.68
C VAL A 276 7.31 21.28 0.22
N PRO A 277 8.30 21.12 1.13
CA PRO A 277 8.77 22.22 1.99
C PRO A 277 9.41 23.36 1.18
N ASP A 278 9.18 24.61 1.58
CA ASP A 278 9.63 25.81 0.85
C ASP A 278 11.16 25.81 0.60
N GLU A 279 11.97 25.40 1.58
CA GLU A 279 13.43 25.26 1.43
C GLU A 279 13.84 24.30 0.30
N VAL A 280 13.06 23.24 0.06
CA VAL A 280 13.29 22.28 -1.03
C VAL A 280 12.77 22.84 -2.35
N VAL A 281 11.67 23.59 -2.31
CA VAL A 281 11.10 24.27 -3.48
C VAL A 281 12.09 25.28 -4.04
N GLU A 282 12.56 26.22 -3.23
CA GLU A 282 13.49 27.28 -3.64
C GLU A 282 14.75 26.70 -4.30
N GLU A 283 15.30 25.65 -3.70
CA GLU A 283 16.49 25.00 -4.22
C GLU A 283 16.26 24.31 -5.57
N LEU A 284 15.16 23.55 -5.71
CA LEU A 284 14.86 22.84 -6.95
C LEU A 284 14.38 23.80 -8.05
N GLU A 285 13.71 24.91 -7.71
CA GLU A 285 13.38 25.98 -8.64
C GLU A 285 14.64 26.63 -9.20
N GLY A 286 15.65 26.88 -8.37
CA GLY A 286 16.97 27.33 -8.81
C GLY A 286 17.67 26.38 -9.79
N ALA A 287 17.31 25.09 -9.77
CA ALA A 287 17.77 24.06 -10.70
C ALA A 287 16.85 23.86 -11.93
N GLY A 288 15.76 24.62 -12.06
CA GLY A 288 14.85 24.60 -13.21
C GLY A 288 13.53 23.84 -13.00
N ALA A 289 13.20 23.44 -11.76
CA ALA A 289 11.85 22.97 -11.44
C ALA A 289 10.87 24.15 -11.42
N VAL A 290 9.57 23.85 -11.53
CA VAL A 290 8.50 24.85 -11.57
C VAL A 290 7.55 24.62 -10.39
N ARG A 291 7.30 25.68 -9.62
CA ARG A 291 6.28 25.68 -8.57
C ARG A 291 4.89 25.48 -9.15
N TRP A 292 4.11 24.66 -8.48
CA TRP A 292 2.72 24.38 -8.83
C TRP A 292 1.85 24.42 -7.57
N GLU A 293 0.88 25.32 -7.57
CA GLU A 293 -0.15 25.42 -6.52
C GLU A 293 -1.37 24.59 -6.93
N PRO A 294 -1.69 23.50 -6.20
CA PRO A 294 -2.91 22.76 -6.44
C PRO A 294 -4.13 23.65 -6.11
N PRO A 295 -5.17 23.69 -6.97
CA PRO A 295 -6.37 24.48 -6.70
C PRO A 295 -7.06 24.02 -5.40
N GLU A 296 -7.55 24.98 -4.61
CA GLU A 296 -8.24 24.71 -3.34
C GLU A 296 -9.58 23.98 -3.54
N GLN A 297 -10.29 24.27 -4.64
CA GLN A 297 -11.52 23.57 -5.01
C GLN A 297 -11.42 23.07 -6.45
N MET A 298 -11.27 21.75 -6.62
CA MET A 298 -11.80 21.11 -7.83
C MET A 298 -13.28 20.89 -7.61
N GLY A 299 -14.13 21.54 -8.41
CA GLY A 299 -15.56 21.28 -8.43
C GLY A 299 -15.82 19.81 -8.76
N HIS A 300 -16.04 19.00 -7.73
CA HIS A 300 -16.58 17.67 -7.90
C HIS A 300 -18.07 17.84 -8.22
N ASP A 301 -18.48 17.53 -9.45
CA ASP A 301 -19.89 17.34 -9.76
C ASP A 301 -20.27 15.89 -9.41
N PRO A 302 -20.90 15.64 -8.24
CA PRO A 302 -21.30 14.29 -7.83
C PRO A 302 -22.30 13.63 -8.79
N ARG A 303 -22.82 14.35 -9.81
CA ARG A 303 -23.73 13.78 -10.81
C ARG A 303 -23.03 12.98 -11.90
N LYS A 304 -21.70 13.13 -12.09
CA LYS A 304 -20.95 12.34 -13.08
C LYS A 304 -20.43 11.00 -12.54
N THR A 305 -20.37 10.82 -11.22
CA THR A 305 -19.99 9.54 -10.58
C THR A 305 -21.17 8.59 -10.43
N ALA A 306 -22.41 9.09 -10.43
CA ALA A 306 -23.63 8.27 -10.35
C ALA A 306 -23.86 7.38 -11.59
N SER A 307 -23.18 7.62 -12.71
CA SER A 307 -23.38 6.87 -13.97
C SER A 307 -22.51 5.62 -14.10
N LEU A 308 -21.55 5.41 -13.19
CA LEU A 308 -20.63 4.24 -13.22
C LEU A 308 -20.83 3.29 -12.03
N SER A 309 -21.71 3.63 -11.08
CA SER A 309 -22.21 2.71 -10.05
C SER A 309 -23.44 1.96 -10.55
N THR A 310 -23.26 1.05 -11.51
CA THR A 310 -24.27 0.02 -11.77
C THR A 310 -23.67 -1.35 -11.47
N SER A 311 -24.34 -2.09 -10.60
CA SER A 311 -24.14 -3.50 -10.22
C SER A 311 -23.11 -3.83 -9.13
N VAL A 312 -23.27 -3.27 -7.92
CA VAL A 312 -23.29 -4.10 -6.69
C VAL A 312 -24.26 -3.42 -5.72
N SER A 313 -25.43 -4.02 -5.54
CA SER A 313 -26.36 -3.63 -4.47
C SER A 313 -25.73 -3.98 -3.12
N PRO A 314 -25.68 -3.06 -2.13
CA PRO A 314 -25.52 -3.49 -0.74
C PRO A 314 -26.86 -4.05 -0.29
N SER A 315 -27.06 -5.36 -0.43
CA SER A 315 -28.16 -6.06 0.23
C SER A 315 -27.83 -6.18 1.72
N VAL A 316 -27.98 -5.07 2.45
CA VAL A 316 -28.37 -5.09 3.86
C VAL A 316 -29.80 -4.59 3.87
N PRO A 317 -30.80 -5.37 4.32
CA PRO A 317 -32.14 -4.84 4.48
C PRO A 317 -32.08 -3.82 5.62
N VAL A 318 -32.01 -2.54 5.27
CA VAL A 318 -32.37 -1.46 6.18
C VAL A 318 -33.89 -1.57 6.33
N ALA A 319 -34.31 -2.41 7.26
CA ALA A 319 -35.63 -2.29 7.84
C ALA A 319 -35.69 -0.89 8.46
N ALA A 320 -36.38 0.01 7.77
CA ALA A 320 -36.82 1.29 8.31
C ALA A 320 -37.78 1.00 9.47
N THR A 321 -37.21 0.68 10.63
CA THR A 321 -37.92 0.73 11.89
C THR A 321 -38.10 2.20 12.23
N ALA A 322 -39.37 2.58 12.38
CA ALA A 322 -39.81 3.92 12.70
C ALA A 322 -38.92 4.54 13.79
N ALA A 323 -38.34 5.69 13.49
CA ALA A 323 -37.55 6.47 14.42
C ALA A 323 -38.46 7.04 15.51
N THR A 324 -38.70 6.26 16.56
CA THR A 324 -39.04 6.79 17.88
C THR A 324 -37.93 7.75 18.28
N ALA A 325 -38.31 8.96 18.72
CA ALA A 325 -37.40 9.99 19.20
C ALA A 325 -36.41 9.39 20.21
N ARG A 326 -35.18 9.08 19.75
CA ARG A 326 -34.14 8.56 20.64
C ARG A 326 -33.73 9.71 21.55
N SER A 327 -34.02 9.55 22.84
CA SER A 327 -33.35 10.32 23.89
C SER A 327 -31.85 10.30 23.60
N LYS A 328 -31.20 11.47 23.54
CA LYS A 328 -29.74 11.55 23.48
C LYS A 328 -29.16 10.80 24.67
N ALA A 329 -28.04 10.11 24.48
CA ALA A 329 -27.36 9.47 25.60
C ALA A 329 -26.95 10.52 26.64
N SER A 330 -27.09 10.16 27.92
CA SER A 330 -26.71 11.03 29.03
C SER A 330 -25.20 11.01 29.27
N LEU A 331 -24.68 12.13 29.78
CA LEU A 331 -23.34 12.19 30.33
C LEU A 331 -23.36 11.67 31.77
N VAL A 332 -22.45 10.76 32.11
CA VAL A 332 -22.35 10.13 33.43
C VAL A 332 -20.93 10.23 34.00
N PRO A 333 -20.79 10.32 35.34
CA PRO A 333 -19.47 10.25 35.96
C PRO A 333 -18.88 8.83 35.82
N ILE A 334 -17.54 8.74 35.73
CA ILE A 334 -16.87 7.43 35.77
C ILE A 334 -17.07 6.81 37.16
N PRO A 335 -17.54 5.55 37.28
CA PRO A 335 -17.67 4.86 38.55
C PRO A 335 -16.36 4.84 39.38
N PRO A 336 -16.44 4.80 40.72
CA PRO A 336 -15.27 4.67 41.58
C PRO A 336 -14.59 3.30 41.39
N ALA A 337 -13.30 3.21 41.67
CA ALA A 337 -12.54 1.98 41.50
C ALA A 337 -12.93 0.87 42.51
N ALA A 338 -13.52 1.25 43.65
CA ALA A 338 -13.96 0.30 44.68
C ALA A 338 -15.16 -0.55 44.23
N ASP A 339 -16.03 0.03 43.40
CA ASP A 339 -17.27 -0.61 42.91
C ASP A 339 -17.14 -1.01 41.43
N TRP A 340 -15.92 -1.34 40.99
CA TRP A 340 -15.63 -1.59 39.59
C TRP A 340 -16.05 -3.00 39.17
N ASP A 341 -17.20 -3.11 38.52
CA ASP A 341 -17.76 -4.37 38.01
C ASP A 341 -17.87 -4.40 36.48
N PHE A 342 -17.11 -3.53 35.80
CA PHE A 342 -17.03 -3.46 34.34
C PHE A 342 -15.71 -4.06 33.82
N LEU A 343 -15.73 -4.53 32.57
CA LEU A 343 -14.53 -4.81 31.79
C LEU A 343 -14.39 -3.74 30.70
N THR A 344 -13.19 -3.22 30.55
CA THR A 344 -12.90 -2.09 29.67
C THR A 344 -12.29 -2.57 28.35
N HIS A 345 -12.86 -2.15 27.23
CA HIS A 345 -12.24 -2.25 25.91
C HIS A 345 -11.84 -0.86 25.43
N CYS A 346 -10.54 -0.60 25.34
CA CYS A 346 -10.05 0.66 24.79
C CYS A 346 -9.98 0.58 23.26
N THR A 347 -10.60 1.55 22.59
CA THR A 347 -10.45 1.73 21.15
C THR A 347 -9.21 2.56 20.86
N ARG A 348 -8.70 2.43 19.64
CA ARG A 348 -7.54 3.19 19.17
C ARG A 348 -7.71 3.46 17.69
N ARG A 349 -6.86 4.35 17.18
CA ARG A 349 -6.73 4.61 15.74
C ARG A 349 -6.54 3.30 14.95
N HIS A 350 -7.22 3.20 13.81
CA HIS A 350 -7.15 2.04 12.92
C HIS A 350 -6.50 2.41 11.58
N ASP A 351 -5.21 2.11 11.43
CA ASP A 351 -4.51 2.42 10.18
C ASP A 351 -4.90 1.42 9.07
N GLY A 352 -5.40 1.92 7.94
CA GLY A 352 -5.76 1.12 6.76
C GLY A 352 -7.26 0.93 6.56
N PRO A 353 -7.66 -0.03 5.69
CA PRO A 353 -9.07 -0.34 5.45
C PRO A 353 -9.73 -0.91 6.71
N TRP A 354 -11.02 -0.61 6.91
CA TRP A 354 -11.83 -1.28 7.93
C TRP A 354 -11.88 -2.80 7.71
N PRO A 355 -12.16 -3.61 8.75
CA PRO A 355 -12.23 -5.08 8.59
C PRO A 355 -13.21 -5.58 7.53
N ASP A 356 -14.27 -4.82 7.28
CA ASP A 356 -15.34 -5.05 6.32
C ASP A 356 -15.25 -4.16 5.07
N GLN A 357 -14.11 -3.50 4.87
CA GLN A 357 -13.84 -2.59 3.76
C GLN A 357 -12.74 -3.14 2.86
N THR A 358 -12.92 -3.02 1.55
CA THR A 358 -11.89 -3.37 0.56
C THR A 358 -10.78 -2.31 0.51
N GLU A 359 -9.58 -2.68 0.04
CA GLU A 359 -8.53 -1.68 -0.17
C GLU A 359 -8.96 -0.57 -1.14
N GLU A 360 -9.74 -0.91 -2.17
CA GLU A 360 -10.22 0.05 -3.16
C GLU A 360 -11.13 1.12 -2.56
N GLU A 361 -12.11 0.71 -1.75
CA GLU A 361 -13.00 1.63 -1.04
C GLU A 361 -12.21 2.53 -0.08
N TYR A 362 -11.24 1.98 0.65
CA TYR A 362 -10.39 2.75 1.55
C TYR A 362 -9.62 3.85 0.83
N TRP A 363 -9.00 3.52 -0.30
CA TRP A 363 -8.27 4.50 -1.10
C TRP A 363 -9.20 5.53 -1.73
N ASP A 364 -10.41 5.15 -2.13
CA ASP A 364 -11.41 6.08 -2.67
C ASP A 364 -11.90 7.06 -1.61
N GLU A 365 -12.18 6.60 -0.39
CA GLU A 365 -12.56 7.47 0.73
C GLU A 365 -11.50 8.53 1.02
N LEU A 366 -10.23 8.11 1.09
CA LEU A 366 -9.10 9.02 1.25
C LEU A 366 -8.93 9.95 0.05
N LEU A 367 -8.99 9.38 -1.15
CA LEU A 367 -8.81 10.12 -2.40
C LEU A 367 -9.88 11.19 -2.55
N PHE A 368 -11.10 11.01 -2.08
CA PHE A 368 -12.16 12.02 -2.19
C PHE A 368 -12.40 12.81 -0.89
N GLY A 369 -11.65 12.53 0.18
CA GLY A 369 -11.80 13.20 1.46
C GLY A 369 -13.18 12.98 2.08
N LEU A 370 -13.72 11.76 1.93
CA LEU A 370 -15.02 11.42 2.50
C LEU A 370 -14.93 11.40 4.04
N PRO A 371 -15.98 11.81 4.78
CA PRO A 371 -15.97 11.74 6.24
C PRO A 371 -15.71 10.34 6.78
N SER A 372 -16.12 9.31 6.04
CA SER A 372 -15.88 7.90 6.40
C SER A 372 -14.41 7.50 6.33
N ALA A 373 -13.52 8.34 5.79
CA ALA A 373 -12.07 8.13 5.76
C ALA A 373 -11.40 8.37 7.13
N ASP A 374 -12.08 9.00 8.10
CA ASP A 374 -11.54 9.22 9.44
C ASP A 374 -11.17 7.87 10.09
N ARG A 375 -9.94 7.74 10.58
CA ARG A 375 -9.43 6.54 11.24
C ARG A 375 -9.10 6.79 12.71
N SER A 376 -9.49 7.94 13.27
CA SER A 376 -9.29 8.32 14.67
C SER A 376 -9.90 7.30 15.65
N ALA A 377 -9.43 7.31 16.90
CA ALA A 377 -9.97 6.44 17.94
C ALA A 377 -11.47 6.71 18.23
N LEU A 378 -11.90 7.96 18.04
CA LEU A 378 -13.32 8.34 18.11
C LEU A 378 -14.11 7.75 16.95
N ALA A 379 -13.62 7.83 15.71
CA ALA A 379 -14.28 7.23 14.55
C ALA A 379 -14.44 5.71 14.71
N VAL A 380 -13.43 5.03 15.26
CA VAL A 380 -13.52 3.61 15.61
C VAL A 380 -14.64 3.36 16.62
N LEU A 381 -14.71 4.17 17.68
CA LEU A 381 -15.76 4.04 18.71
C LEU A 381 -17.16 4.31 18.12
N MET A 382 -17.30 5.34 17.30
CA MET A 382 -18.55 5.65 16.59
C MET A 382 -18.99 4.48 15.71
N ARG A 383 -18.05 3.85 15.00
CA ARG A 383 -18.33 2.68 14.17
C ARG A 383 -18.83 1.50 15.01
N ILE A 384 -18.16 1.21 16.12
CA ILE A 384 -18.57 0.14 17.06
C ILE A 384 -20.00 0.38 17.56
N VAL A 385 -20.32 1.63 17.93
CA VAL A 385 -21.65 2.03 18.41
C VAL A 385 -22.71 1.88 17.32
N GLN A 386 -22.43 2.33 16.10
CA GLN A 386 -23.36 2.25 14.97
C GLN A 386 -23.59 0.82 14.50
N GLN A 387 -22.53 0.01 14.42
CA GLN A 387 -22.59 -1.39 14.02
C GLN A 387 -23.08 -2.30 15.15
N ARG A 388 -23.07 -1.80 16.40
CA ARG A 388 -23.30 -2.58 17.63
C ARG A 388 -22.47 -3.86 17.65
N ARG A 389 -21.17 -3.74 17.34
CA ARG A 389 -20.30 -4.90 17.20
C ARG A 389 -18.85 -4.57 17.53
N LEU A 390 -18.19 -5.46 18.24
CA LEU A 390 -16.74 -5.49 18.40
C LEU A 390 -16.16 -6.63 17.56
N CYS A 391 -15.27 -6.29 16.63
CA CYS A 391 -14.60 -7.30 15.80
C CYS A 391 -13.38 -7.87 16.52
N GLY A 392 -13.33 -9.19 16.67
CA GLY A 392 -12.21 -9.91 17.23
C GLY A 392 -11.00 -9.89 16.32
N SER A 393 -9.81 -9.86 16.91
CA SER A 393 -8.53 -9.84 16.20
C SER A 393 -7.65 -10.98 16.67
N ALA A 394 -6.86 -11.53 15.74
CA ALA A 394 -5.79 -12.49 16.03
C ALA A 394 -4.44 -11.80 16.30
N ALA A 395 -4.37 -10.47 16.16
CA ALA A 395 -3.13 -9.73 16.26
C ALA A 395 -2.57 -9.80 17.70
N ALA A 396 -1.32 -10.25 17.82
CA ALA A 396 -0.64 -10.47 19.10
C ALA A 396 -1.27 -11.56 20.00
N ILE A 397 -2.11 -12.44 19.44
CA ILE A 397 -2.68 -13.58 20.14
C ILE A 397 -1.93 -14.86 19.72
N ARG A 398 -1.35 -15.57 20.70
CA ARG A 398 -0.66 -16.84 20.43
C ARG A 398 -1.63 -17.85 19.84
N GLY A 399 -1.23 -18.54 18.79
CA GLY A 399 -2.09 -19.48 18.06
C GLY A 399 -3.04 -18.83 17.04
N GLY A 400 -3.06 -17.50 16.92
CA GLY A 400 -3.82 -16.80 15.86
C GLY A 400 -5.34 -16.81 16.06
N TYR A 401 -5.82 -17.05 17.28
CA TYR A 401 -7.25 -17.02 17.60
C TYR A 401 -7.80 -15.59 17.52
N ARG A 402 -8.95 -15.42 16.88
CA ARG A 402 -9.67 -14.14 16.87
C ARG A 402 -10.40 -13.96 18.19
N VAL A 403 -10.07 -12.92 18.94
CA VAL A 403 -10.70 -12.60 20.23
C VAL A 403 -10.94 -11.11 20.37
N VAL A 404 -11.93 -10.73 21.19
CA VAL A 404 -12.08 -9.37 21.71
C VAL A 404 -11.50 -9.34 23.12
N SER A 405 -10.47 -8.51 23.33
CA SER A 405 -9.81 -8.35 24.63
C SER A 405 -10.40 -7.20 25.43
N PHE A 406 -10.47 -7.40 26.74
CA PHE A 406 -10.88 -6.42 27.74
C PHE A 406 -9.88 -6.41 28.90
N THR A 407 -9.87 -5.34 29.69
CA THR A 407 -9.15 -5.27 30.96
C THR A 407 -10.11 -5.14 32.13
N ALA A 408 -9.86 -5.90 33.21
CA ALA A 408 -10.55 -5.72 34.50
C ALA A 408 -9.92 -4.61 35.37
N VAL A 409 -8.95 -3.86 34.85
CA VAL A 409 -8.37 -2.70 35.53
C VAL A 409 -9.40 -1.56 35.51
N PRO A 410 -9.71 -0.93 36.67
CA PRO A 410 -10.65 0.19 36.71
C PRO A 410 -10.25 1.32 35.77
N LEU A 411 -11.20 1.91 35.05
CA LEU A 411 -10.92 2.91 34.01
C LEU A 411 -10.05 4.08 34.52
N ARG A 412 -10.27 4.53 35.76
CA ARG A 412 -9.47 5.58 36.41
C ARG A 412 -7.99 5.21 36.62
N GLN A 413 -7.64 3.94 36.53
CA GLN A 413 -6.29 3.40 36.69
C GLN A 413 -5.66 3.02 35.35
N VAL A 414 -6.44 2.90 34.27
CA VAL A 414 -5.95 2.53 32.92
C VAL A 414 -4.90 3.53 32.40
N SER A 415 -5.02 4.82 32.74
CA SER A 415 -4.01 5.83 32.38
C SER A 415 -2.62 5.52 32.92
N ARG A 416 -2.50 4.80 34.04
CA ARG A 416 -1.20 4.37 34.61
C ARG A 416 -0.52 3.29 33.77
N LEU A 417 -1.30 2.55 32.99
CA LEU A 417 -0.81 1.51 32.08
C LEU A 417 -0.46 2.08 30.70
N ARG A 418 -0.84 3.33 30.42
CA ARG A 418 -0.66 3.99 29.13
C ARG A 418 0.83 4.19 28.83
N THR A 419 1.39 3.26 28.06
CA THR A 419 2.79 3.29 27.62
C THR A 419 2.87 3.42 26.11
N PHE A 420 3.70 4.33 25.61
CA PHE A 420 3.98 4.42 24.18
C PHE A 420 4.93 3.28 23.77
N ARG A 421 4.49 2.45 22.82
CA ARG A 421 5.29 1.36 22.26
C ARG A 421 5.90 1.80 20.94
N ALA A 422 7.13 2.32 21.01
CA ALA A 422 7.85 2.83 19.84
C ALA A 422 7.91 1.83 18.67
N HIS A 423 8.14 0.54 18.95
CA HIS A 423 8.17 -0.52 17.91
C HIS A 423 6.80 -0.74 17.23
N ARG A 424 5.70 -0.40 17.90
CA ARG A 424 4.34 -0.45 17.32
C ARG A 424 3.90 0.91 16.78
N GLY A 425 4.56 2.00 17.19
CA GLY A 425 4.20 3.37 16.86
C GLY A 425 2.86 3.80 17.47
N ARG A 426 2.48 3.27 18.64
CA ARG A 426 1.17 3.53 19.26
C ARG A 426 1.20 3.41 20.78
N TRP A 427 0.20 3.99 21.44
CA TRP A 427 -0.10 3.76 22.86
C TRP A 427 -0.85 2.44 23.05
N ASP A 428 -0.62 1.77 24.19
CA ASP A 428 -1.38 0.54 24.53
C ASP A 428 -2.83 0.85 24.91
N PHE A 429 -3.05 1.97 25.60
CA PHE A 429 -4.36 2.45 26.01
C PHE A 429 -4.56 3.90 25.55
N GLU A 430 -5.68 4.15 24.89
CA GLU A 430 -6.13 5.50 24.53
C GLU A 430 -7.40 5.83 25.34
N PRO A 431 -7.70 7.11 25.60
CA PRO A 431 -8.86 7.55 26.39
C PRO A 431 -10.18 7.48 25.58
N TYR A 432 -10.35 6.39 24.84
CA TYR A 432 -11.54 6.10 24.03
C TYR A 432 -11.90 4.64 24.21
N GLY A 433 -13.19 4.34 24.34
CA GLY A 433 -13.64 2.97 24.41
C GLY A 433 -15.00 2.80 25.06
N LEU A 434 -15.23 1.57 25.53
CA LEU A 434 -16.44 1.17 26.22
C LEU A 434 -16.13 0.28 27.42
N CYS A 435 -16.94 0.44 28.46
CA CYS A 435 -16.95 -0.38 29.65
C CYS A 435 -18.27 -1.16 29.66
N ILE A 436 -18.20 -2.48 29.75
CA ILE A 436 -19.38 -3.36 29.77
C ILE A 436 -19.38 -4.15 31.09
N ARG A 437 -20.55 -4.34 31.71
CA ARG A 437 -20.70 -5.13 32.94
C ARG A 437 -20.06 -6.51 32.76
N CYS A 438 -19.26 -6.91 33.75
CA CYS A 438 -18.55 -8.18 33.74
C CYS A 438 -19.52 -9.36 33.64
N GLU A 439 -20.66 -9.29 34.35
CA GLU A 439 -21.70 -10.32 34.33
C GLU A 439 -22.25 -10.56 32.91
N TRP A 440 -22.61 -9.48 32.20
CA TRP A 440 -23.11 -9.59 30.83
C TRP A 440 -22.06 -10.20 29.91
N LEU A 441 -20.79 -9.77 30.01
CA LEU A 441 -19.71 -10.33 29.20
C LEU A 441 -19.46 -11.81 29.50
N GLN A 442 -19.57 -12.25 30.75
CA GLN A 442 -19.49 -13.66 31.12
C GLN A 442 -20.59 -14.49 30.46
N GLN A 443 -21.81 -13.97 30.38
CA GLN A 443 -22.91 -14.62 29.65
C GLN A 443 -22.61 -14.73 28.14
N GLN A 444 -21.82 -13.81 27.58
CA GLN A 444 -21.30 -13.88 26.21
C GLN A 444 -20.03 -14.75 26.08
N GLY A 445 -19.64 -15.47 27.12
CA GLY A 445 -18.47 -16.36 27.11
C GLY A 445 -17.14 -15.67 27.40
N ALA A 446 -17.15 -14.46 27.96
CA ALA A 446 -15.92 -13.81 28.40
C ALA A 446 -15.27 -14.59 29.54
N ARG A 447 -13.95 -14.79 29.46
CA ARG A 447 -13.16 -15.48 30.49
C ARG A 447 -11.89 -14.69 30.82
N PRO A 448 -11.39 -14.76 32.07
CA PRO A 448 -10.10 -14.21 32.41
C PRO A 448 -9.00 -14.98 31.67
N VAL A 449 -7.95 -14.27 31.30
CA VAL A 449 -6.78 -14.85 30.65
C VAL A 449 -5.95 -15.68 31.63
N ILE A 450 -5.40 -16.78 31.14
CA ILE A 450 -4.46 -17.68 31.81
C ILE A 450 -3.05 -17.18 31.53
N TYR A 451 -2.38 -16.66 32.56
CA TYR A 451 -1.01 -16.19 32.46
C TYR A 451 -0.02 -17.32 32.74
N GLY A 452 0.93 -17.52 31.82
CA GLY A 452 1.95 -18.55 31.98
C GLY A 452 3.16 -18.35 31.08
N ASP A 453 3.93 -19.43 30.96
CA ASP A 453 5.11 -19.56 30.10
C ASP A 453 4.86 -20.57 28.96
N ASP A 454 5.91 -20.93 28.23
CA ASP A 454 5.82 -21.89 27.13
C ASP A 454 5.40 -23.29 27.60
N GLU A 455 5.85 -23.73 28.78
CA GLU A 455 5.45 -25.01 29.34
C GLU A 455 3.96 -25.02 29.70
N SER A 456 3.49 -23.91 30.29
CA SER A 456 2.07 -23.72 30.58
C SER A 456 1.23 -23.82 29.31
N TRP A 457 1.67 -23.18 28.22
CA TRP A 457 0.97 -23.23 26.92
C TRP A 457 0.83 -24.65 26.37
N GLU A 458 1.89 -25.46 26.40
CA GLU A 458 1.86 -26.82 25.85
C GLU A 458 0.89 -27.74 26.61
N ARG A 459 0.62 -27.44 27.89
CA ARG A 459 -0.33 -28.17 28.72
C ARG A 459 -1.78 -27.75 28.54
N LEU A 460 -2.04 -26.59 27.90
CA LEU A 460 -3.40 -26.10 27.70
C LEU A 460 -4.14 -26.90 26.62
N SER A 461 -5.40 -27.22 26.93
CA SER A 461 -6.34 -27.76 25.95
C SER A 461 -6.64 -26.75 24.84
N GLU A 462 -7.11 -27.22 23.69
CA GLU A 462 -7.46 -26.35 22.56
C GLU A 462 -8.51 -25.28 22.93
N ALA A 463 -9.44 -25.61 23.84
CA ALA A 463 -10.45 -24.69 24.33
C ALA A 463 -9.92 -23.59 25.27
N GLU A 464 -8.74 -23.79 25.86
CA GLU A 464 -8.12 -22.84 26.79
C GLU A 464 -7.08 -21.94 26.11
N ARG A 465 -6.46 -22.42 25.03
CA ARG A 465 -5.43 -21.69 24.27
C ARG A 465 -5.84 -20.27 23.83
N PRO A 466 -7.09 -19.98 23.41
CA PRO A 466 -7.49 -18.60 23.09
C PRO A 466 -7.36 -17.62 24.28
N PHE A 467 -7.39 -18.16 25.50
CA PHE A 467 -7.33 -17.40 26.74
C PHE A 467 -5.92 -17.37 27.34
N PHE A 468 -4.88 -17.83 26.65
CA PHE A 468 -3.51 -17.75 27.16
C PHE A 468 -2.82 -16.42 26.87
N GLN A 469 -2.02 -15.94 27.83
CA GLN A 469 -1.11 -14.81 27.65
C GLN A 469 0.24 -15.11 28.32
N GLN A 470 1.33 -14.76 27.64
CA GLN A 470 2.64 -14.87 28.25
C GLN A 470 2.73 -13.89 29.43
N ARG A 471 3.05 -14.38 30.64
CA ARG A 471 3.11 -13.52 31.84
C ARG A 471 4.22 -12.49 31.75
N LEU A 472 5.44 -12.95 31.47
CA LEU A 472 6.63 -12.12 31.41
C LEU A 472 7.22 -12.15 29.99
N SER A 473 7.59 -10.99 29.48
CA SER A 473 8.37 -10.91 28.23
C SER A 473 9.57 -10.01 28.41
N THR A 474 10.70 -10.38 27.80
CA THR A 474 11.93 -9.60 27.88
C THR A 474 12.20 -8.94 26.53
N SER A 475 12.36 -7.61 26.54
CA SER A 475 12.76 -6.87 25.35
C SER A 475 14.19 -7.23 24.96
N ALA A 476 14.38 -7.84 23.78
CA ALA A 476 15.71 -8.19 23.27
C ALA A 476 16.63 -6.96 23.11
N ALA A 477 16.06 -5.79 22.87
CA ALA A 477 16.81 -4.55 22.64
C ALA A 477 17.26 -3.86 23.94
N SER A 478 16.47 -3.98 25.02
CA SER A 478 16.70 -3.22 26.26
C SER A 478 16.91 -4.08 27.49
N GLY A 479 16.82 -5.41 27.37
CA GLY A 479 16.86 -6.36 28.49
C GLY A 479 15.71 -6.20 29.49
N ARG A 480 14.75 -5.30 29.25
CA ARG A 480 13.70 -4.97 30.21
C ARG A 480 12.60 -6.02 30.18
N THR A 481 12.31 -6.57 31.34
CA THR A 481 11.16 -7.48 31.54
C THR A 481 9.87 -6.66 31.70
N ILE A 482 8.82 -7.09 31.01
CA ILE A 482 7.46 -6.55 31.10
C ILE A 482 6.57 -7.65 31.68
N ASP A 483 5.87 -7.34 32.77
CA ASP A 483 4.81 -8.18 33.33
C ASP A 483 3.47 -7.78 32.73
N TRP A 484 2.85 -8.70 31.99
CA TRP A 484 1.56 -8.50 31.32
C TRP A 484 0.38 -8.78 32.25
N SER A 485 0.58 -9.44 33.39
CA SER A 485 -0.51 -9.76 34.33
C SER A 485 -1.15 -8.52 34.96
N VAL A 486 -0.44 -7.39 34.94
CA VAL A 486 -0.95 -6.09 35.40
C VAL A 486 -2.15 -5.60 34.59
N GLU A 487 -2.30 -6.06 33.34
CA GLU A 487 -3.44 -5.69 32.49
C GLU A 487 -4.73 -6.41 32.88
N ARG A 488 -4.68 -7.48 33.70
CA ARG A 488 -5.85 -8.25 34.14
C ARG A 488 -6.81 -8.55 32.97
N GLU A 489 -6.25 -9.02 31.86
CA GLU A 489 -6.94 -9.24 30.59
C GLU A 489 -8.05 -10.30 30.70
N TRP A 490 -9.16 -10.02 30.01
CA TRP A 490 -10.27 -10.93 29.73
C TRP A 490 -10.47 -11.02 28.22
N ARG A 491 -10.97 -12.16 27.73
CA ARG A 491 -11.22 -12.35 26.29
C ARG A 491 -12.59 -12.93 26.05
N VAL A 492 -13.20 -12.53 24.93
CA VAL A 492 -14.33 -13.21 24.28
C VAL A 492 -13.82 -13.81 22.97
N LEU A 493 -14.20 -15.04 22.66
CA LEU A 493 -13.82 -15.69 21.41
C LEU A 493 -14.66 -15.18 20.24
N GLY A 494 -14.01 -14.82 19.13
CA GLY A 494 -14.67 -14.32 17.92
C GLY A 494 -15.03 -12.83 17.99
N ASP A 495 -16.06 -12.45 17.23
CA ASP A 495 -16.65 -11.11 17.26
C ASP A 495 -17.73 -11.07 18.34
N LEU A 496 -17.89 -9.93 19.01
CA LEU A 496 -18.92 -9.73 20.03
C LEU A 496 -20.04 -8.84 19.48
N ASP A 497 -21.25 -9.38 19.47
CA ASP A 497 -22.48 -8.65 19.12
C ASP A 497 -22.97 -7.85 20.34
N LEU A 498 -23.19 -6.56 20.16
CA LEU A 498 -23.69 -5.63 21.18
C LEU A 498 -25.18 -5.31 20.95
N GLY A 499 -25.86 -6.00 20.03
CA GLY A 499 -27.25 -5.78 19.68
C GLY A 499 -28.23 -5.96 20.84
N SER A 500 -27.93 -6.90 21.75
CA SER A 500 -28.70 -7.21 22.97
C SER A 500 -28.24 -6.46 24.21
N LEU A 501 -27.20 -5.63 24.12
CA LEU A 501 -26.62 -4.92 25.26
C LEU A 501 -27.51 -3.75 25.67
N GLY A 502 -28.06 -3.83 26.88
CA GLY A 502 -28.95 -2.84 27.46
C GLY A 502 -28.26 -1.50 27.80
N PRO A 503 -29.04 -0.42 27.96
CA PRO A 503 -28.50 0.92 28.22
C PRO A 503 -27.74 1.05 29.55
N GLU A 504 -28.08 0.24 30.56
CA GLU A 504 -27.45 0.24 31.89
C GLU A 504 -26.28 -0.76 32.02
N GLU A 505 -26.07 -1.58 31.00
CA GLU A 505 -25.06 -2.65 31.00
C GLU A 505 -23.70 -2.16 30.49
N ALA A 506 -23.64 -0.95 29.95
CA ALA A 506 -22.42 -0.36 29.45
C ALA A 506 -22.42 1.16 29.50
N PHE A 507 -21.23 1.73 29.46
CA PHE A 507 -21.04 3.15 29.17
C PHE A 507 -19.80 3.32 28.29
N LEU A 508 -19.81 4.38 27.49
CA LEU A 508 -18.71 4.76 26.62
C LEU A 508 -17.81 5.77 27.33
N PHE A 509 -16.57 5.91 26.90
CA PHE A 509 -15.69 6.99 27.37
C PHE A 509 -14.90 7.62 26.23
N VAL A 510 -14.67 8.93 26.35
CA VAL A 510 -13.96 9.76 25.37
C VAL A 510 -13.10 10.82 26.06
N ALA A 511 -12.17 11.43 25.32
CA ALA A 511 -11.18 12.35 25.89
C ALA A 511 -11.73 13.73 26.25
N THR A 512 -12.74 14.21 25.53
CA THR A 512 -13.24 15.58 25.64
C THR A 512 -14.75 15.67 25.65
N GLU A 513 -15.26 16.76 26.20
CA GLU A 513 -16.70 17.06 26.23
C GLU A 513 -17.30 17.21 24.82
N SER A 514 -16.58 17.84 23.88
CA SER A 514 -17.05 17.98 22.49
C SER A 514 -17.27 16.62 21.83
N GLU A 515 -16.33 15.69 21.98
CA GLU A 515 -16.44 14.33 21.44
C GLU A 515 -17.58 13.56 22.12
N ALA A 516 -17.82 13.80 23.41
CA ALA A 516 -18.91 13.18 24.15
C ALA A 516 -20.27 13.60 23.58
N HIS A 517 -20.44 14.88 23.26
CA HIS A 517 -21.65 15.39 22.62
C HIS A 517 -21.86 14.81 21.21
N GLN A 518 -20.80 14.64 20.43
CA GLN A 518 -20.87 14.01 19.11
C GLN A 518 -21.32 12.55 19.22
N LEU A 519 -20.73 11.79 20.15
CA LEU A 519 -21.05 10.39 20.37
C LEU A 519 -22.46 10.21 20.95
N ALA A 520 -22.92 11.13 21.81
CA ALA A 520 -24.24 11.11 22.43
C ALA A 520 -25.39 11.19 21.43
N ALA A 521 -25.14 11.76 20.26
CA ALA A 521 -26.13 11.86 19.19
C ALA A 521 -26.47 10.51 18.55
N VAL A 522 -25.58 9.51 18.66
CA VAL A 522 -25.73 8.19 18.01
C VAL A 522 -25.71 7.02 19.00
N SER A 523 -25.26 7.25 20.23
CA SER A 523 -25.09 6.21 21.25
C SER A 523 -26.40 5.77 21.90
N PRO A 524 -26.61 4.45 22.10
CA PRO A 524 -27.64 3.93 22.98
C PRO A 524 -27.19 3.85 24.46
N TRP A 525 -25.90 4.03 24.75
CA TRP A 525 -25.31 3.92 26.09
C TRP A 525 -24.84 5.27 26.62
N PRO A 526 -24.88 5.49 27.95
CA PRO A 526 -24.31 6.67 28.60
C PRO A 526 -22.84 6.90 28.25
N ILE A 527 -22.37 8.15 28.37
CA ILE A 527 -21.00 8.54 28.01
C ILE A 527 -20.31 9.22 29.19
N ALA A 528 -19.08 8.81 29.50
CA ALA A 528 -18.22 9.42 30.48
C ALA A 528 -17.04 10.15 29.81
N ILE A 529 -16.52 11.19 30.48
CA ILE A 529 -15.34 11.93 30.02
C ILE A 529 -14.12 11.46 30.80
N MET A 530 -13.09 11.03 30.08
CA MET A 530 -11.79 10.62 30.62
C MET A 530 -10.70 11.54 30.07
N ASN A 531 -10.34 12.57 30.84
CA ASN A 531 -9.32 13.52 30.43
C ASN A 531 -7.98 12.83 30.13
N ARG A 532 -7.31 13.28 29.06
CA ARG A 532 -5.92 12.91 28.74
C ARG A 532 -5.02 13.40 29.89
N SER A 533 -4.57 12.48 30.75
CA SER A 533 -3.54 12.75 31.76
C SER A 533 -2.16 12.86 31.13
#